data_AF-A0A7V2LKE9-F1
#
_entry.id   AF-A0A7V2LKE9-F1
#
_cell.length_a   1.000
_cell.length_b   1.000
_cell.length_c   1.000
_cell.angle_alpha   90.00
_cell.angle_beta   90.00
_cell.angle_gamma   90.00
#
_symmetry.space_group_name_H-M   'P 1'
#
loop_
_entity.id
_entity.type
_entity.pdbx_description
1 polymer ?
#
loop_
_entity_poly.entity_id
_entity_poly.type
_entity_poly.pdbx_seq_one_letter_code
_entity_poly.pdbx_strand_id
1 'polypeptide(L)'
;MSLDLPLHPGIVHYPIALLVAGAVASLVYEWRQVPWLRYWGTVSLLAGWLLTILALITGLVEKNAIPAGAPAEQVANQHTTAMFTMWILYGLALYWRYRWRDDMQSGHRRLIWATLLILATLILLLAGHLGGTLVYELGVGVK
;
A
#
# COMPACT_ATOMS: atom_id res chain seq x y z
N MET A 1 -8.00 18.33 23.08
CA MET A 1 -6.59 18.08 22.75
C MET A 1 -6.55 17.85 21.26
N SER A 2 -6.35 18.91 20.47
CA SER A 2 -6.14 18.80 19.04
C SER A 2 -4.80 18.11 18.84
N LEU A 3 -4.79 16.96 18.16
CA LEU A 3 -3.57 16.33 17.70
C LEU A 3 -3.08 17.16 16.51
N ASP A 4 -2.42 18.29 16.77
CA ASP A 4 -1.91 19.21 15.75
C ASP A 4 -0.62 18.70 15.07
N LEU A 5 -0.38 17.38 15.08
CA LEU A 5 0.68 16.75 14.31
C LEU A 5 0.04 16.02 13.11
N PRO A 6 0.51 16.24 11.88
CA PRO A 6 0.10 15.42 10.73
C PRO A 6 0.69 14.02 10.88
N LEU A 7 -0.02 13.18 11.64
CA LEU A 7 0.42 11.82 11.96
C LEU A 7 0.49 10.96 10.71
N HIS A 8 -0.39 11.20 9.73
CA HIS A 8 -0.47 10.38 8.54
C HIS A 8 0.81 10.45 7.67
N PRO A 9 1.32 11.64 7.25
CA PRO A 9 2.61 11.73 6.55
C PRO A 9 3.78 11.09 7.30
N GLY A 10 3.78 11.15 8.63
CA GLY A 10 4.83 10.52 9.45
C GLY A 10 4.79 8.99 9.41
N ILE A 11 3.60 8.39 9.36
CA ILE A 11 3.40 6.94 9.50
C ILE A 11 3.41 6.22 8.14
N VAL A 12 3.04 6.87 7.04
CA VAL A 12 2.89 6.22 5.71
C VAL A 12 4.19 5.62 5.14
N HIS A 13 5.36 6.13 5.54
CA HIS A 13 6.64 5.69 4.99
C HIS A 13 6.94 4.21 5.31
N TYR A 14 6.61 3.77 6.52
CA TYR A 14 6.88 2.40 6.97
C TYR A 14 6.11 1.35 6.15
N PRO A 15 4.77 1.40 6.01
CA PRO A 15 4.06 0.45 5.18
C PRO A 15 4.47 0.55 3.71
N ILE A 16 4.74 1.74 3.16
CA ILE A 16 5.18 1.89 1.77
C ILE A 16 6.50 1.14 1.54
N ALA A 17 7.51 1.37 2.38
CA ALA A 17 8.81 0.73 2.25
C ALA A 17 8.71 -0.79 2.36
N LEU A 18 7.94 -1.31 3.34
CA LEU A 18 7.75 -2.74 3.54
C LEU A 18 6.98 -3.41 2.39
N LEU A 19 5.93 -2.75 1.88
CA LEU A 19 5.14 -3.28 0.76
C LEU A 19 5.96 -3.32 -0.54
N VAL A 20 6.66 -2.24 -0.88
CA VAL A 20 7.50 -2.18 -2.08
C VAL A 20 8.66 -3.18 -1.98
N ALA A 21 9.40 -3.18 -0.88
CA ALA A 21 10.54 -4.08 -0.73
C ALA A 21 10.10 -5.55 -0.63
N GLY A 22 8.99 -5.82 0.06
CA GLY A 22 8.39 -7.15 0.12
C GLY A 22 7.89 -7.65 -1.24
N ALA A 23 7.29 -6.77 -2.05
CA ALA A 23 6.87 -7.10 -3.40
C ALA A 23 8.06 -7.45 -4.29
N VAL A 24 9.12 -6.62 -4.28
CA VAL A 24 10.35 -6.87 -5.04
C VAL A 24 10.99 -8.19 -4.60
N ALA A 25 11.18 -8.42 -3.30
CA ALA A 25 11.78 -9.67 -2.80
C ALA A 25 10.96 -10.90 -3.21
N SER A 26 9.62 -10.81 -3.13
CA SER A 26 8.74 -11.92 -3.49
C SER A 26 8.78 -12.20 -5.00
N LEU A 27 8.85 -11.18 -5.86
CA LEU A 27 8.99 -11.34 -7.31
C LEU A 27 10.38 -11.89 -7.69
N VAL A 28 11.46 -11.40 -7.08
CA VAL A 28 12.81 -11.91 -7.30
C VAL A 28 12.92 -13.37 -6.86
N TYR A 29 12.25 -13.76 -5.77
CA TYR A 29 12.17 -15.15 -5.36
C TYR A 29 11.55 -16.04 -6.45
N GLU A 30 10.51 -15.60 -7.16
CA GLU A 30 9.90 -16.40 -8.24
C GLU A 30 10.86 -16.70 -9.40
N TRP A 31 11.92 -15.90 -9.57
CA TRP A 31 12.95 -16.11 -10.60
C TRP A 31 14.20 -16.81 -10.08
N ARG A 32 14.68 -16.42 -8.89
CA ARG A 32 15.98 -16.86 -8.35
C ARG A 32 15.86 -17.96 -7.31
N GLN A 33 14.66 -18.20 -6.78
CA GLN A 33 14.36 -19.22 -5.77
C GLN A 33 15.26 -19.16 -4.52
N VAL A 34 15.74 -17.96 -4.16
CA VAL A 34 16.60 -17.75 -2.98
C VAL A 34 15.75 -17.87 -1.70
N PRO A 35 15.98 -18.85 -0.81
CA PRO A 35 15.02 -19.20 0.25
C PRO A 35 14.68 -18.05 1.22
N TRP A 36 15.67 -17.23 1.59
CA TRP A 36 15.45 -16.13 2.54
C TRP A 36 14.55 -15.04 1.96
N LEU A 37 14.56 -14.81 0.64
CA LEU A 37 13.68 -13.83 -0.02
C LEU A 37 12.21 -14.23 0.07
N ARG A 38 11.90 -15.53 0.06
CA ARG A 38 10.52 -16.02 0.23
C ARG A 38 9.96 -15.61 1.58
N TYR A 39 10.72 -15.87 2.64
CA TYR A 39 10.31 -15.57 4.01
C TYR A 39 10.25 -14.06 4.22
N TRP A 40 11.33 -13.35 3.88
CA TRP A 40 11.43 -11.91 4.07
C TRP A 40 10.37 -11.15 3.27
N GLY A 41 10.13 -11.54 2.00
CA GLY A 41 9.10 -10.95 1.16
C GLY A 41 7.70 -11.13 1.75
N THR A 42 7.36 -12.34 2.20
CA THR A 42 6.05 -12.63 2.80
C THR A 42 5.83 -11.87 4.11
N VAL A 43 6.83 -11.86 5.00
CA VAL A 43 6.74 -11.14 6.29
C VAL A 43 6.66 -9.63 6.06
N SER A 44 7.46 -9.08 5.15
CA SER A 44 7.44 -7.64 4.84
C SER A 44 6.09 -7.22 4.24
N LEU A 45 5.54 -8.00 3.30
CA LEU A 45 4.22 -7.74 2.74
C LEU A 45 3.13 -7.78 3.81
N LEU A 46 3.13 -8.79 4.67
CA LEU A 46 2.14 -8.91 5.75
C LEU A 46 2.26 -7.77 6.76
N ALA A 47 3.47 -7.46 7.21
CA ALA A 47 3.72 -6.36 8.16
C ALA A 47 3.34 -5.00 7.55
N GLY A 48 3.74 -4.73 6.31
CA GLY A 48 3.36 -3.51 5.59
C GLY A 48 1.85 -3.40 5.42
N TRP A 49 1.18 -4.47 5.02
CA TRP A 49 -0.28 -4.51 4.86
C TRP A 49 -1.03 -4.28 6.19
N LEU A 50 -0.55 -4.83 7.30
CA LEU A 50 -1.15 -4.54 8.62
C LEU A 50 -0.88 -3.10 9.05
N LEU A 51 0.32 -2.57 8.84
CA LEU A 51 0.67 -1.18 9.19
C LEU A 51 -0.12 -0.15 8.37
N THR A 52 -0.52 -0.48 7.13
CA THR A 52 -1.41 0.42 6.37
C THR A 52 -2.75 0.67 7.06
N ILE A 53 -3.21 -0.19 7.97
CA ILE A 53 -4.45 0.06 8.73
C ILE A 53 -4.32 1.35 9.56
N LEU A 54 -3.16 1.57 10.18
CA LEU A 54 -2.88 2.80 10.93
C LEU A 54 -2.85 4.02 10.00
N ALA A 55 -2.25 3.87 8.82
CA ALA A 55 -2.24 4.92 7.80
C ALA A 55 -3.65 5.23 7.27
N LEU A 56 -4.49 4.23 7.03
CA LEU A 56 -5.88 4.40 6.58
C LEU A 56 -6.71 5.14 7.63
N ILE A 57 -6.60 4.75 8.90
CA ILE A 57 -7.34 5.41 10.00
C ILE A 57 -6.92 6.88 10.11
N THR A 58 -5.62 7.15 10.20
CA THR A 58 -5.10 8.52 10.34
C THR A 58 -5.43 9.38 9.12
N GLY A 59 -5.30 8.84 7.91
CA GLY A 59 -5.60 9.57 6.66
C GLY A 59 -7.09 9.89 6.50
N LEU A 60 -7.99 8.99 6.92
CA LEU A 60 -9.43 9.28 6.92
C LEU A 60 -9.81 10.35 7.94
N VAL A 61 -9.15 10.39 9.09
CA VAL A 61 -9.34 11.46 10.09
C VAL A 61 -8.89 12.80 9.52
N GLU A 62 -7.69 12.87 8.93
CA GLU A 62 -7.17 14.11 8.32
C GLU A 62 -8.02 14.58 7.13
N LYS A 63 -8.54 13.64 6.32
CA LYS A 63 -9.41 13.96 5.19
C LYS A 63 -10.67 14.72 5.61
N ASN A 64 -11.24 14.43 6.79
CA ASN A 64 -12.44 15.13 7.28
C ASN A 64 -12.20 16.62 7.58
N ALA A 65 -10.94 17.05 7.70
CA ALA A 65 -10.60 18.45 7.86
C ALA A 65 -10.57 19.23 6.53
N ILE A 66 -10.63 18.55 5.38
CA ILE A 66 -10.66 19.19 4.07
C ILE A 66 -12.05 19.81 3.85
N PRO A 67 -12.15 21.14 3.60
CA PRO A 67 -13.43 21.78 3.35
C PRO A 67 -14.11 21.22 2.09
N ALA A 68 -15.43 21.02 2.17
CA ALA A 68 -16.23 20.59 1.02
C ALA A 68 -16.15 21.63 -0.12
N GLY A 69 -15.98 21.15 -1.35
CA GLY A 69 -15.79 21.96 -2.55
C GLY A 69 -14.37 22.52 -2.73
N ALA A 70 -13.44 22.25 -1.81
CA ALA A 70 -12.05 22.67 -1.98
C ALA A 70 -11.38 21.89 -3.12
N PRO A 71 -10.42 22.49 -3.86
CA PRO A 71 -9.67 21.78 -4.90
C PRO A 71 -9.01 20.48 -4.42
N ALA A 72 -8.60 20.43 -3.14
CA ALA A 72 -8.00 19.25 -2.52
C ALA A 72 -8.96 18.07 -2.30
N GLU A 73 -10.28 18.30 -2.26
CA GLU A 73 -11.26 17.24 -1.99
C GLU A 73 -11.23 16.15 -3.07
N GLN A 74 -11.17 16.56 -4.35
CA GLN A 74 -11.14 15.61 -5.46
C GLN A 74 -9.89 14.72 -5.41
N VAL A 75 -8.72 15.32 -5.19
CA VAL A 75 -7.44 14.59 -5.09
C VAL A 75 -7.44 13.67 -3.86
N ALA A 76 -8.01 14.12 -2.73
CA ALA A 76 -8.14 13.32 -1.52
C ALA A 76 -9.07 12.11 -1.74
N ASN A 77 -10.16 12.27 -2.49
CA ASN A 77 -11.06 11.18 -2.86
C ASN A 77 -10.38 10.15 -3.79
N GLN A 78 -9.61 10.62 -4.77
CA GLN A 78 -8.82 9.75 -5.65
C GLN A 78 -7.75 9.00 -4.87
N HIS A 79 -7.01 9.69 -3.99
CA HIS A 79 -6.01 9.09 -3.11
C HIS A 79 -6.64 8.01 -2.22
N THR A 80 -7.77 8.32 -1.57
CA THR A 80 -8.50 7.37 -0.70
C THR A 80 -8.92 6.12 -1.48
N THR A 81 -9.49 6.30 -2.68
CA THR A 81 -9.89 5.19 -3.55
C THR A 81 -8.70 4.33 -3.95
N ALA A 82 -7.58 4.96 -4.34
CA ALA A 82 -6.35 4.25 -4.69
C ALA A 82 -5.80 3.46 -3.50
N MET A 83 -5.81 4.04 -2.30
CA MET A 83 -5.36 3.38 -1.07
C MET A 83 -6.19 2.13 -0.73
N PHE A 84 -7.52 2.22 -0.76
CA PHE A 84 -8.38 1.03 -0.54
C PHE A 84 -8.21 -0.01 -1.62
N THR A 85 -8.12 0.40 -2.90
CA THR A 85 -7.88 -0.51 -4.02
C THR A 85 -6.57 -1.27 -3.84
N MET A 86 -5.48 -0.56 -3.54
CA MET A 86 -4.17 -1.13 -3.24
C MET A 86 -4.24 -2.10 -2.07
N TRP A 87 -4.91 -1.70 -0.98
CA TRP A 87 -5.03 -2.51 0.24
C TRP A 87 -5.75 -3.85 -0.03
N ILE A 88 -6.85 -3.81 -0.79
CA ILE A 88 -7.59 -5.00 -1.20
C ILE A 88 -6.73 -5.90 -2.09
N LEU A 89 -6.02 -5.34 -3.08
CA LEU A 89 -5.18 -6.14 -3.98
C LEU A 89 -4.01 -6.80 -3.27
N TYR A 90 -3.33 -6.12 -2.34
CA TYR A 90 -2.31 -6.75 -1.49
C TYR A 90 -2.92 -7.82 -0.59
N GLY A 91 -4.10 -7.58 -0.02
CA GLY A 91 -4.84 -8.57 0.77
C GLY A 91 -5.16 -9.82 -0.05
N LEU A 92 -5.63 -9.66 -1.29
CA LEU A 92 -5.87 -10.76 -2.22
C LEU A 92 -4.56 -11.48 -2.60
N ALA A 93 -3.48 -10.75 -2.87
CA ALA A 93 -2.18 -11.34 -3.16
C ALA A 93 -1.66 -12.18 -1.98
N LEU A 94 -1.78 -11.68 -0.74
CA LEU A 94 -1.43 -12.41 0.48
C LEU A 94 -2.33 -13.63 0.71
N TYR A 95 -3.64 -13.47 0.52
CA TYR A 95 -4.61 -14.56 0.63
C TYR A 95 -4.30 -15.69 -0.36
N TRP A 96 -4.09 -15.38 -1.64
CA TRP A 96 -3.76 -16.38 -2.65
C TRP A 96 -2.37 -16.99 -2.44
N ARG A 97 -1.40 -16.20 -1.96
CA ARG A 97 -0.09 -16.72 -1.54
C ARG A 97 -0.21 -17.81 -0.49
N TYR A 98 -1.06 -17.57 0.51
CA TYR A 98 -1.35 -18.52 1.58
C TYR A 98 -2.15 -19.73 1.06
N ARG A 99 -3.22 -19.50 0.31
CA ARG A 99 -4.15 -20.54 -0.16
C ARG A 99 -3.51 -21.51 -1.15
N TRP A 100 -2.55 -21.05 -1.96
CA TRP A 100 -1.85 -21.85 -2.96
C TRP A 100 -0.43 -22.24 -2.53
N ARG A 101 -0.06 -22.11 -1.26
CA ARG A 101 1.31 -22.35 -0.79
C ARG A 101 1.90 -23.71 -1.16
N ASP A 102 1.05 -24.74 -1.26
CA ASP A 102 1.45 -26.12 -1.59
C ASP A 102 1.48 -26.38 -3.11
N ASP A 103 0.79 -25.55 -3.89
CA ASP A 103 0.56 -25.73 -5.34
C ASP A 103 1.05 -24.53 -6.19
N MET A 104 1.83 -23.62 -5.61
CA MET A 104 2.24 -22.37 -6.27
C MET A 104 3.15 -22.61 -7.49
N GLN A 105 3.63 -23.85 -7.68
CA GLN A 105 4.40 -24.26 -8.84
C GLN A 105 3.58 -24.30 -10.14
N SER A 106 2.25 -24.25 -10.05
CA SER A 106 1.40 -24.05 -11.24
C SER A 106 1.65 -22.68 -11.86
N GLY A 107 2.14 -22.67 -13.10
CA GLY A 107 2.49 -21.43 -13.83
C GLY A 107 1.34 -20.43 -13.91
N HIS A 108 0.09 -20.89 -14.01
CA HIS A 108 -1.09 -20.01 -14.06
C HIS A 108 -1.37 -19.32 -12.72
N ARG A 109 -1.32 -20.07 -11.60
CA ARG A 109 -1.53 -19.51 -10.24
C ARG A 109 -0.44 -18.50 -9.89
N ARG A 110 0.81 -18.85 -10.20
CA ARG A 110 1.96 -17.95 -10.05
C ARG A 110 1.78 -16.67 -10.86
N LEU A 111 1.33 -16.76 -12.11
CA LEU A 111 1.08 -15.59 -12.96
C LEU A 111 -0.02 -14.70 -12.39
N ILE A 112 -1.16 -15.27 -11.97
CA ILE A 112 -2.25 -14.50 -11.34
C ILE A 112 -1.73 -13.76 -10.10
N TRP A 113 -1.04 -14.48 -9.21
CA TRP A 113 -0.49 -13.90 -7.99
C TRP A 113 0.51 -12.77 -8.27
N ALA A 114 1.43 -12.98 -9.23
CA ALA A 114 2.42 -11.97 -9.60
C ALA A 114 1.74 -10.73 -10.21
N THR A 115 0.73 -10.90 -11.06
CA THR A 115 -0.04 -9.80 -11.64
C THR A 115 -0.76 -8.99 -10.56
N LEU A 116 -1.40 -9.65 -9.60
CA LEU A 116 -2.05 -8.97 -8.46
C LEU A 116 -1.04 -8.15 -7.66
N LEU A 117 0.13 -8.73 -7.36
CA LEU A 117 1.18 -8.07 -6.59
C LEU A 117 1.75 -6.85 -7.31
N ILE A 118 2.02 -6.97 -8.62
CA ILE A 118 2.49 -5.86 -9.47
C ILE A 118 1.44 -4.76 -9.53
N LEU A 119 0.18 -5.11 -9.79
CA LEU A 119 -0.91 -4.14 -9.86
C LEU A 119 -1.10 -3.40 -8.52
N ALA A 120 -1.08 -4.13 -7.40
CA ALA A 120 -1.14 -3.53 -6.06
C ALA A 120 0.01 -2.54 -5.83
N THR A 121 1.23 -2.90 -6.27
CA THR A 121 2.41 -2.04 -6.16
C THR A 121 2.29 -0.78 -7.03
N LEU A 122 1.80 -0.90 -8.27
CA LEU A 122 1.59 0.27 -9.13
C LEU A 122 0.54 1.23 -8.56
N ILE A 123 -0.55 0.70 -8.01
CA ILE A 123 -1.58 1.52 -7.36
C ILE A 123 -1.05 2.15 -6.07
N LEU A 124 -0.17 1.47 -5.31
CA LEU A 124 0.55 2.05 -4.18
C LEU A 124 1.36 3.29 -4.59
N LEU A 125 2.11 3.19 -5.70
CA LEU A 125 2.91 4.30 -6.21
C LEU A 125 2.03 5.48 -6.68
N LEU A 126 0.91 5.18 -7.36
CA LEU A 126 -0.09 6.20 -7.72
C LEU A 126 -0.68 6.88 -6.49
N ALA A 127 -1.08 6.10 -5.47
CA ALA A 127 -1.58 6.64 -4.22
C ALA A 127 -0.53 7.52 -3.52
N GLY A 128 0.74 7.09 -3.51
CA GLY A 128 1.86 7.88 -2.99
C GLY A 128 2.05 9.20 -3.72
N HIS A 129 1.93 9.21 -5.06
CA HIS A 129 1.99 10.43 -5.85
C HIS A 129 0.84 11.40 -5.51
N LEU A 130 -0.40 10.90 -5.45
CA LEU A 130 -1.56 11.71 -5.07
C LEU A 130 -1.44 12.25 -3.64
N GLY A 131 -0.90 11.45 -2.72
CA GLY A 131 -0.60 11.89 -1.34
C GLY A 131 0.46 12.99 -1.30
N GLY A 132 1.50 12.88 -2.13
CA GLY A 132 2.50 13.93 -2.33
C GLY A 132 1.88 15.23 -2.85
N THR A 133 1.01 15.16 -3.87
CA THR A 133 0.30 16.34 -4.38
C THR A 133 -0.57 17.00 -3.31
N LEU A 134 -1.28 16.22 -2.49
CA LEU A 134 -2.08 16.77 -1.37
C LEU A 134 -1.22 17.59 -0.39
N VAL A 135 -0.05 17.06 -0.01
CA VAL A 135 0.83 17.70 0.98
C VAL A 135 1.62 18.85 0.36
N TYR A 136 2.32 18.61 -0.75
CA TYR A 136 3.33 19.54 -1.28
C TYR A 136 2.75 20.60 -2.23
N GLU A 137 1.67 20.30 -2.94
CA GLU A 137 1.05 21.24 -3.88
C GLU A 137 -0.20 21.92 -3.29
N LEU A 138 -1.02 21.15 -2.56
CA LEU A 138 -2.30 21.63 -2.03
C LEU A 138 -2.26 21.98 -0.53
N GLY A 139 -1.16 21.70 0.16
CA GLY A 139 -0.92 22.13 1.54
C GLY A 139 -1.74 21.40 2.61
N VAL A 140 -2.34 20.25 2.29
CA VAL A 140 -3.11 19.44 3.24
C VAL A 140 -2.20 18.89 4.33
N GLY A 141 -2.56 19.09 5.60
CA GLY A 141 -1.81 18.59 6.76
C GLY A 141 -0.55 19.41 7.11
N VAL A 142 -0.33 20.55 6.46
CA VAL A 142 0.85 21.43 6.71
C VAL A 142 0.44 22.88 7.04
N LYS A 143 -0.78 23.29 6.68
CA LYS A 143 -1.33 24.64 6.91
C LYS A 143 -2.61 24.59 7.73
#